data_AF-A0A6G0WMJ5-F1
#
_entry.id   AF-A0A6G0WMJ5-F1
#
_cell.length_a   1.000
_cell.length_b   1.000
_cell.length_c   1.000
_cell.angle_alpha   90.00
_cell.angle_beta   90.00
_cell.angle_gamma   90.00
#
_symmetry.space_group_name_H-M   'P 1'
#
loop_
_entity.id
_entity.type
_entity.pdbx_description
1 polymer ?
#
loop_
_entity_poly.entity_id
_entity_poly.type
_entity_poly.pdbx_seq_one_letter_code
_entity_poly.pdbx_strand_id
1 'polypeptide(L)'
;MEVEYPGLGWFDHVAFHVSSHSIDGIVTQGHAKSAVYTISIRNKRSHAKLYVAKSDFSFETLRDELCAALDHGHVCQAACPWYFVDMDTHIPKRRVFTSSTSNGAISSHIQMFQSVLDHTLAFILCPESRSCKKPVEVLPPIFFRFLSGGVRKDAVPAGLFDHAAEGTKLSPKPNYHAQTKALALDVCMVCKITLHGSAKELSVSGISTLPCKHSFHDECIVEALNDSLECPSCVAQVAA
;
A
#
# COMPACT_ATOMS: atom_id res chain seq x y z
N MET A 1 -12.25 15.30 -19.43
CA MET A 1 -12.66 13.90 -19.20
C MET A 1 -11.81 13.39 -18.07
N GLU A 2 -12.43 13.05 -16.94
CA GLU A 2 -11.73 12.55 -15.76
C GLU A 2 -11.17 11.14 -16.02
N VAL A 3 -10.20 10.75 -15.21
CA VAL A 3 -9.59 9.41 -15.28
C VAL A 3 -10.56 8.41 -14.65
N GLU A 4 -10.88 7.34 -15.38
CA GLU A 4 -11.76 6.28 -14.90
C GLU A 4 -11.04 5.37 -13.91
N TYR A 5 -11.77 4.84 -12.92
CA TYR A 5 -11.24 3.92 -11.93
C TYR A 5 -10.86 2.57 -12.58
N PRO A 6 -9.60 2.14 -12.52
CA PRO A 6 -9.14 0.93 -13.21
C PRO A 6 -9.52 -0.38 -12.49
N GLY A 7 -10.20 -0.32 -11.35
CA GLY A 7 -10.55 -1.51 -10.56
C GLY A 7 -9.54 -1.83 -9.46
N LEU A 8 -9.90 -2.79 -8.61
CA LEU A 8 -9.18 -3.11 -7.39
C LEU A 8 -7.76 -3.64 -7.65
N GLY A 9 -7.59 -4.45 -8.70
CA GLY A 9 -6.31 -5.08 -9.05
C GLY A 9 -5.20 -4.10 -9.44
N TRP A 10 -5.52 -2.82 -9.66
CA TRP A 10 -4.51 -1.78 -9.85
C TRP A 10 -3.72 -1.51 -8.55
N PHE A 11 -4.37 -1.61 -7.39
CA PHE A 11 -3.74 -1.32 -6.10
C PHE A 11 -2.62 -2.32 -5.74
N ASP A 12 -2.66 -3.54 -6.26
CA ASP A 12 -1.59 -4.54 -6.10
C ASP A 12 -0.25 -4.11 -6.70
N HIS A 13 -0.28 -3.14 -7.62
CA HIS A 13 0.88 -2.74 -8.41
C HIS A 13 1.26 -1.27 -8.26
N VAL A 14 0.61 -0.54 -7.36
CA VAL A 14 0.90 0.89 -7.16
C VAL A 14 1.82 1.10 -5.95
N ALA A 15 2.65 2.13 -6.01
CA ALA A 15 3.39 2.69 -4.89
C ALA A 15 3.21 4.20 -4.84
N PHE A 16 3.17 4.75 -3.63
CA PHE A 16 3.02 6.17 -3.38
C PHE A 16 4.24 6.73 -2.66
N HIS A 17 4.62 7.96 -2.99
CA HIS A 17 5.61 8.70 -2.22
C HIS A 17 5.19 10.16 -2.09
N VAL A 18 5.09 10.66 -0.87
CA VAL A 18 4.77 12.06 -0.58
C VAL A 18 6.05 12.87 -0.38
N SER A 19 6.11 14.03 -1.02
CA SER A 19 7.20 15.00 -0.84
C SER A 19 6.65 16.43 -0.81
N SER A 20 7.47 17.38 -0.36
CA SER A 20 7.13 18.80 -0.47
C SER A 20 6.96 19.18 -1.94
N HIS A 21 5.90 19.93 -2.27
CA HIS A 21 5.88 20.68 -3.52
C HIS A 21 6.96 21.77 -3.43
N SER A 22 7.56 22.19 -4.54
CA SER A 22 8.61 23.21 -4.53
C SER A 22 8.18 24.48 -3.75
N ILE A 23 9.18 25.25 -3.30
CA ILE A 23 9.18 26.27 -2.23
C ILE A 23 7.94 27.22 -2.13
N ASP A 24 7.10 27.35 -3.16
CA ASP A 24 6.00 28.32 -3.24
C ASP A 24 4.59 27.74 -3.41
N GLY A 25 4.38 26.45 -3.10
CA GLY A 25 3.04 25.87 -3.12
C GLY A 25 2.24 26.19 -1.86
N ILE A 26 1.60 27.35 -1.77
CA ILE A 26 0.61 27.65 -0.71
C ILE A 26 -0.78 27.85 -1.34
N VAL A 27 -1.76 27.09 -0.86
CA VAL A 27 -3.18 27.23 -1.23
C VAL A 27 -3.94 27.85 -0.07
N THR A 28 -4.91 28.71 -0.39
CA THR A 28 -5.80 29.35 0.58
C THR A 28 -7.23 28.85 0.41
N GLN A 29 -7.90 28.58 1.52
CA GLN A 29 -9.33 28.29 1.56
C GLN A 29 -9.96 29.13 2.68
N GLY A 30 -10.61 30.23 2.29
CA GLY A 30 -11.03 31.26 3.24
C GLY A 30 -9.82 31.88 3.95
N HIS A 31 -9.83 31.88 5.29
CA HIS A 31 -8.70 32.37 6.10
C HIS A 31 -7.61 31.32 6.35
N ALA A 32 -7.85 30.05 6.02
CA ALA A 32 -6.90 28.98 6.22
C ALA A 32 -5.86 28.93 5.09
N LYS A 33 -4.61 28.65 5.44
CA LYS A 33 -3.50 28.40 4.52
C LYS A 33 -3.08 26.95 4.61
N SER A 34 -2.63 26.40 3.49
CA SER A 34 -2.16 25.03 3.38
C SER A 34 -0.95 24.96 2.46
N ALA A 35 0.04 24.17 2.83
CA ALA A 35 1.13 23.84 1.93
C ALA A 35 0.64 22.85 0.85
N VAL A 36 1.34 22.81 -0.27
CA VAL A 36 1.13 21.83 -1.33
C VAL A 36 2.20 20.75 -1.23
N TYR A 37 1.78 19.52 -1.50
CA TYR A 37 2.57 18.30 -1.45
C TYR A 37 2.48 17.62 -2.82
N THR A 38 3.56 16.96 -3.22
CA THR A 38 3.60 16.14 -4.43
C THR A 38 3.46 14.69 -4.04
N ILE A 39 2.47 14.00 -4.59
CA ILE A 39 2.34 12.54 -4.50
C ILE A 39 2.90 11.95 -5.80
N SER A 40 3.97 11.18 -5.71
CA SER A 40 4.46 10.34 -6.80
C SER A 40 3.71 9.01 -6.80
N ILE A 41 3.00 8.73 -7.88
CA ILE A 41 2.27 7.49 -8.11
C ILE A 41 3.09 6.68 -9.12
N ARG A 42 3.55 5.51 -8.71
CA ARG A 42 4.34 4.62 -9.58
C ARG A 42 3.64 3.29 -9.76
N ASN A 43 3.47 2.88 -11.01
CA ASN A 43 3.17 1.49 -11.32
C ASN A 43 4.46 0.66 -11.23
N LYS A 44 4.49 -0.33 -10.34
CA LYS A 44 5.64 -1.20 -10.08
C LYS A 44 5.99 -2.08 -11.28
N ARG A 45 5.01 -2.40 -12.14
CA ARG A 45 5.16 -3.30 -13.29
C ARG A 45 5.67 -2.57 -14.52
N SER A 46 4.99 -1.51 -14.94
CA SER A 46 5.34 -0.73 -16.13
C SER A 46 6.40 0.33 -15.85
N HIS A 47 6.71 0.59 -14.58
CA HIS A 47 7.56 1.70 -14.13
C HIS A 47 7.03 3.09 -14.49
N ALA A 48 5.83 3.19 -15.05
CA ALA A 48 5.15 4.46 -15.32
C ALA A 48 4.97 5.25 -14.02
N LYS A 49 5.18 6.57 -14.10
CA LYS A 49 5.11 7.48 -12.96
C LYS A 49 4.26 8.70 -13.29
N LEU A 50 3.37 9.05 -12.37
CA LEU A 50 2.58 10.26 -12.39
C LEU A 50 2.85 11.06 -11.12
N TYR A 51 2.79 12.38 -11.21
CA TYR A 51 2.92 13.27 -10.07
C TYR A 51 1.65 14.08 -9.94
N VAL A 52 1.08 14.14 -8.74
CA VAL A 52 -0.11 14.93 -8.45
C VAL A 52 0.13 15.85 -7.27
N ALA A 53 -0.40 17.07 -7.37
CA ALA A 53 -0.29 18.07 -6.31
C ALA A 53 -1.54 18.00 -5.41
N LYS A 54 -1.34 17.98 -4.09
CA LYS A 54 -2.41 17.96 -3.08
C LYS A 54 -2.10 18.91 -1.95
N SER A 55 -3.12 19.47 -1.31
CA SER A 55 -2.99 20.32 -0.13
C SER A 55 -3.49 19.60 1.13
N ASP A 56 -3.25 20.16 2.31
CA ASP A 56 -3.85 19.70 3.57
C ASP A 56 -5.38 19.58 3.43
N PHE A 57 -6.03 20.54 2.75
CA PHE A 57 -7.48 20.50 2.50
C PHE A 57 -7.91 19.29 1.69
N SER A 58 -7.05 18.82 0.78
CA SER A 58 -7.33 17.63 -0.02
C SER A 58 -7.28 16.37 0.85
N PHE A 59 -6.32 16.27 1.76
CA PHE A 59 -6.21 15.15 2.69
C PHE A 59 -7.31 15.18 3.76
N GLU A 60 -7.72 16.35 4.24
CA GLU A 60 -8.90 16.51 5.11
C GLU A 60 -10.17 16.01 4.41
N THR A 61 -10.37 16.39 3.15
CA THR A 61 -11.52 15.92 2.36
C THR A 61 -11.48 14.40 2.19
N LEU A 62 -10.30 13.84 1.88
CA LEU A 62 -10.12 12.39 1.78
C LEU A 62 -10.49 11.68 3.09
N ARG A 63 -9.99 12.18 4.24
CA ARG A 63 -10.36 11.66 5.56
C ARG A 63 -11.86 11.66 5.74
N ASP A 64 -12.49 12.81 5.54
CA ASP A 64 -13.92 12.98 5.81
C ASP A 64 -14.76 12.08 4.90
N GLU A 65 -14.40 11.95 3.61
CA GLU A 65 -15.06 11.03 2.67
C GLU A 65 -14.90 9.56 3.07
N LEU A 66 -13.69 9.12 3.45
CA LEU A 66 -13.44 7.74 3.88
C LEU A 66 -14.15 7.42 5.20
N CYS A 67 -14.08 8.32 6.17
CA CYS A 67 -14.76 8.18 7.46
C CYS A 67 -16.28 8.13 7.31
N ALA A 68 -16.86 9.00 6.47
CA ALA A 68 -18.28 8.97 6.15
C ALA A 68 -18.67 7.68 5.41
N ALA A 69 -17.85 7.23 4.44
CA ALA A 69 -18.08 5.99 3.71
C ALA A 69 -17.99 4.74 4.61
N LEU A 70 -17.33 4.83 5.77
CA LEU A 70 -17.29 3.80 6.81
C LEU A 70 -18.44 3.87 7.81
N ASP A 71 -19.44 4.74 7.58
CA ASP A 71 -20.51 5.06 8.53
C ASP A 71 -19.94 5.36 9.93
N HIS A 72 -18.85 6.15 9.97
CA HIS A 72 -18.14 6.53 11.19
C HIS A 72 -17.64 5.35 12.04
N GLY A 73 -17.11 4.32 11.37
CA GLY A 73 -16.51 3.16 12.05
C GLY A 73 -17.54 2.12 12.49
N HIS A 74 -18.50 1.82 11.61
CA HIS A 74 -19.49 0.77 11.83
C HIS A 74 -18.87 -0.53 12.34
N VAL A 75 -19.62 -1.24 13.18
CA VAL A 75 -19.19 -2.52 13.74
C VAL A 75 -19.37 -3.62 12.70
N CYS A 76 -18.28 -4.28 12.33
CA CYS A 76 -18.29 -5.47 11.47
C CYS A 76 -17.09 -6.38 11.81
N GLN A 77 -16.96 -7.49 11.07
CA GLN A 77 -15.86 -8.45 11.24
C GLN A 77 -14.57 -8.04 10.53
N ALA A 78 -14.62 -7.01 9.68
CA ALA A 78 -13.44 -6.39 9.08
C ALA A 78 -12.82 -5.37 10.04
N ALA A 79 -11.61 -4.90 9.73
CA ALA A 79 -10.93 -3.86 10.50
C ALA A 79 -11.52 -2.44 10.29
N CYS A 80 -12.77 -2.31 9.85
CA CYS A 80 -13.41 -1.00 9.59
C CYS A 80 -13.43 -0.06 10.81
N PRO A 81 -13.76 -0.50 12.04
CA PRO A 81 -13.71 0.37 13.21
C PRO A 81 -12.30 0.90 13.48
N TRP A 82 -11.29 0.04 13.33
CA TRP A 82 -9.89 0.37 13.58
C TRP A 82 -9.33 1.33 12.54
N TYR A 83 -9.62 1.08 11.27
CA TYR A 83 -9.23 1.99 10.19
C TYR A 83 -9.93 3.36 10.30
N PHE A 84 -11.18 3.41 10.75
CA PHE A 84 -11.83 4.68 11.06
C PHE A 84 -11.10 5.46 12.17
N VAL A 85 -10.73 4.79 13.27
CA VAL A 85 -9.98 5.42 14.36
C VAL A 85 -8.62 5.90 13.86
N ASP A 86 -7.94 5.10 13.05
CA ASP A 86 -6.67 5.47 12.40
C ASP A 86 -6.84 6.78 11.61
N MET A 87 -7.82 6.84 10.72
CA MET A 87 -8.08 8.02 9.89
C MET A 87 -8.52 9.27 10.68
N ASP A 88 -9.38 9.11 11.69
CA ASP A 88 -9.86 10.24 12.51
C ASP A 88 -8.74 10.84 13.39
N THR A 89 -7.75 10.02 13.76
CA THR A 89 -6.66 10.43 14.67
C THR A 89 -5.40 10.89 13.93
N HIS A 90 -5.08 10.32 12.78
CA HIS A 90 -3.81 10.59 12.08
C HIS A 90 -3.77 11.95 11.37
N ILE A 91 -4.89 12.44 10.80
CA ILE A 91 -4.89 13.73 10.11
C ILE A 91 -5.39 14.83 11.06
N PRO A 92 -4.52 15.79 11.45
CA PRO A 92 -4.84 16.90 12.33
C PRO A 92 -6.09 17.62 11.84
N LYS A 93 -7.03 17.79 12.76
CA LYS A 93 -8.17 18.68 12.57
C LYS A 93 -7.64 20.11 12.54
N ARG A 94 -8.22 20.96 11.67
CA ARG A 94 -7.81 22.36 11.45
C ARG A 94 -7.57 23.08 12.79
N ARG A 95 -6.33 23.49 13.03
CA ARG A 95 -5.99 24.38 14.15
C ARG A 95 -5.83 25.80 13.63
N VAL A 96 -6.67 26.70 14.14
CA VAL A 96 -6.77 28.12 13.71
C VAL A 96 -5.54 28.98 14.05
N PHE A 97 -4.55 28.45 14.78
CA PHE A 97 -3.41 29.23 15.29
C PHE A 97 -2.02 28.63 15.03
N THR A 98 -1.90 27.55 14.26
CA THR A 98 -0.59 26.95 13.92
C THR A 98 -0.23 27.20 12.46
N SER A 99 1.03 27.57 12.20
CA SER A 99 1.55 27.69 10.83
C SER A 99 1.73 26.31 10.20
N SER A 100 0.72 25.87 9.43
CA SER A 100 0.73 24.65 8.62
C SER A 100 1.79 24.67 7.50
N THR A 101 2.37 25.83 7.22
CA THR A 101 3.32 26.05 6.12
C THR A 101 4.77 26.23 6.59
N SER A 102 5.06 26.03 7.87
CA SER A 102 6.45 26.03 8.36
C SER A 102 7.18 24.75 7.92
N ASN A 103 8.51 24.80 7.76
CA ASN A 103 9.29 23.62 7.35
C ASN A 103 9.07 22.41 8.27
N GLY A 104 9.00 22.62 9.59
CA GLY A 104 8.70 21.55 10.55
C GLY A 104 7.29 20.97 10.39
N ALA A 105 6.29 21.83 10.16
CA ALA A 105 4.92 21.38 9.88
C ALA A 105 4.85 20.60 8.56
N ILE A 106 5.51 21.09 7.50
CA ILE A 106 5.58 20.43 6.19
C ILE A 106 6.22 19.04 6.33
N SER A 107 7.36 18.92 7.01
CA SER A 107 8.02 17.62 7.22
C SER A 107 7.13 16.64 8.01
N SER A 108 6.45 17.12 9.07
CA SER A 108 5.52 16.29 9.84
C SER A 108 4.31 15.86 9.01
N HIS A 109 3.73 16.76 8.23
CA HIS A 109 2.60 16.47 7.35
C HIS A 109 3.00 15.48 6.24
N ILE A 110 4.21 15.56 5.68
CA ILE A 110 4.70 14.58 4.70
C ILE A 110 4.68 13.16 5.28
N GLN A 111 5.25 12.97 6.47
CA GLN A 111 5.29 11.65 7.12
C GLN A 111 3.87 11.12 7.39
N MET A 112 3.02 11.98 7.93
CA MET A 112 1.64 11.67 8.25
C MET A 112 0.80 11.33 7.01
N PHE A 113 0.92 12.12 5.93
CA PHE A 113 0.24 11.84 4.68
C PHE A 113 0.75 10.57 4.01
N GLN A 114 2.05 10.28 4.10
CA GLN A 114 2.60 9.00 3.68
C GLN A 114 1.92 7.84 4.43
N SER A 115 1.86 7.91 5.77
CA SER A 115 1.17 6.90 6.58
C SER A 115 -0.30 6.72 6.20
N VAL A 116 -1.02 7.80 5.93
CA VAL A 116 -2.42 7.72 5.46
C VAL A 116 -2.52 6.95 4.14
N LEU A 117 -1.67 7.25 3.16
CA LEU A 117 -1.69 6.54 1.87
C LEU A 117 -1.36 5.05 2.04
N ASP A 118 -0.36 4.74 2.87
CA ASP A 118 0.10 3.37 3.10
C ASP A 118 -0.92 2.55 3.89
N HIS A 119 -1.50 3.10 4.95
CA HIS A 119 -2.55 2.45 5.73
C HIS A 119 -3.82 2.26 4.91
N THR A 120 -4.23 3.25 4.11
CA THR A 120 -5.38 3.12 3.20
C THR A 120 -5.16 1.97 2.21
N LEU A 121 -3.97 1.92 1.59
CA LEU A 121 -3.61 0.86 0.64
C LEU A 121 -3.60 -0.52 1.32
N ALA A 122 -2.95 -0.62 2.49
CA ALA A 122 -2.89 -1.86 3.27
C ALA A 122 -4.28 -2.34 3.65
N PHE A 123 -5.16 -1.45 4.09
CA PHE A 123 -6.54 -1.79 4.46
C PHE A 123 -7.36 -2.29 3.26
N ILE A 124 -7.23 -1.65 2.10
CA ILE A 124 -7.91 -2.06 0.86
C ILE A 124 -7.43 -3.44 0.38
N LEU A 125 -6.13 -3.74 0.51
CA LEU A 125 -5.53 -4.99 0.04
C LEU A 125 -5.62 -6.15 1.05
N CYS A 126 -5.84 -5.84 2.32
CA CYS A 126 -5.93 -6.80 3.43
C CYS A 126 -7.03 -7.85 3.18
N PRO A 127 -6.71 -9.16 3.13
CA PRO A 127 -7.71 -10.21 2.94
C PRO A 127 -8.84 -10.20 3.98
N GLU A 128 -8.52 -9.87 5.23
CA GLU A 128 -9.46 -9.84 6.35
C GLU A 128 -10.51 -8.72 6.19
N SER A 129 -10.16 -7.64 5.48
CA SER A 129 -11.07 -6.52 5.21
C SER A 129 -12.19 -6.91 4.23
N ARG A 130 -12.00 -7.97 3.43
CA ARG A 130 -12.98 -8.46 2.43
C ARG A 130 -14.27 -9.02 3.02
N SER A 131 -14.31 -9.26 4.33
CA SER A 131 -15.54 -9.60 5.05
C SER A 131 -16.56 -8.44 5.09
N CYS A 132 -16.15 -7.23 4.72
CA CYS A 132 -17.00 -6.06 4.51
C CYS A 132 -16.91 -5.56 3.06
N LYS A 133 -18.04 -5.15 2.48
CA LYS A 133 -18.08 -4.61 1.10
C LYS A 133 -17.45 -3.23 0.97
N LYS A 134 -17.47 -2.41 2.04
CA LYS A 134 -16.94 -1.03 1.99
C LYS A 134 -15.47 -0.94 1.54
N PRO A 135 -14.51 -1.68 2.15
CA PRO A 135 -13.12 -1.65 1.70
C PRO A 135 -12.88 -2.21 0.29
N VAL A 136 -13.81 -3.01 -0.25
CA VAL A 136 -13.68 -3.66 -1.58
C VAL A 136 -14.36 -2.84 -2.69
N GLU A 137 -15.52 -2.26 -2.40
CA GLU A 137 -16.40 -1.65 -3.42
C GLU A 137 -16.51 -0.12 -3.28
N VAL A 138 -16.36 0.43 -2.07
CA VAL A 138 -16.69 1.85 -1.79
C VAL A 138 -15.44 2.70 -1.59
N LEU A 139 -14.50 2.27 -0.75
CA LEU A 139 -13.29 3.04 -0.46
C LEU A 139 -12.31 3.12 -1.64
N PRO A 140 -12.09 2.04 -2.43
CA PRO A 140 -11.10 2.09 -3.50
C PRO A 140 -11.40 3.15 -4.58
N PRO A 141 -12.64 3.33 -5.05
CA PRO A 141 -12.98 4.44 -5.95
C PRO A 141 -12.75 5.84 -5.33
N ILE A 142 -13.08 6.04 -4.05
CA ILE A 142 -12.86 7.32 -3.34
C ILE A 142 -11.36 7.63 -3.30
N PHE A 143 -10.56 6.65 -2.88
CA PHE A 143 -9.11 6.79 -2.80
C PHE A 143 -8.46 7.03 -4.17
N PHE A 144 -8.92 6.29 -5.20
CA PHE A 144 -8.47 6.50 -6.57
C PHE A 144 -8.79 7.91 -7.10
N ARG A 145 -10.01 8.40 -6.83
CA ARG A 145 -10.43 9.75 -7.23
C ARG A 145 -9.56 10.81 -6.56
N PHE A 146 -9.21 10.61 -5.29
CA PHE A 146 -8.23 11.49 -4.64
C PHE A 146 -6.89 11.46 -5.39
N LEU A 147 -6.34 10.27 -5.67
CA LEU A 147 -5.04 10.12 -6.34
C LEU A 147 -5.02 10.68 -7.77
N SER A 148 -6.11 10.56 -8.52
CA SER A 148 -6.21 11.02 -9.92
C SER A 148 -6.86 12.40 -10.07
N GLY A 149 -7.38 12.98 -8.98
CA GLY A 149 -8.10 14.25 -9.01
C GLY A 149 -7.26 15.40 -9.54
N GLY A 150 -7.76 16.08 -10.58
CA GLY A 150 -7.07 17.17 -11.27
C GLY A 150 -6.15 16.73 -12.41
N VAL A 151 -5.99 15.42 -12.64
CA VAL A 151 -5.17 14.88 -13.72
C VAL A 151 -5.99 14.81 -15.00
N ARG A 152 -5.47 15.38 -16.08
CA ARG A 152 -6.06 15.22 -17.41
C ARG A 152 -5.71 13.85 -17.98
N LYS A 153 -6.66 13.19 -18.63
CA LYS A 153 -6.48 11.85 -19.22
C LYS A 153 -5.28 11.76 -20.18
N ASP A 154 -4.98 12.82 -20.92
CA ASP A 154 -3.84 12.91 -21.84
C ASP A 154 -2.48 13.05 -21.15
N ALA A 155 -2.46 13.48 -19.88
CA ALA A 155 -1.26 13.59 -19.06
C ALA A 155 -0.90 12.28 -18.33
N VAL A 156 -1.74 11.25 -18.44
CA VAL A 156 -1.49 9.93 -17.83
C VAL A 156 -0.49 9.16 -18.72
N PRO A 157 0.67 8.76 -18.19
CA PRO A 157 1.60 7.93 -18.94
C PRO A 157 0.99 6.57 -19.29
N ALA A 158 1.29 6.07 -20.49
CA ALA A 158 0.95 4.71 -20.88
C ALA A 158 1.47 3.70 -19.84
N GLY A 159 0.63 2.75 -19.49
CA GLY A 159 0.97 1.71 -18.52
C GLY A 159 0.80 2.07 -17.05
N LEU A 160 0.40 3.29 -16.69
CA LEU A 160 0.21 3.67 -15.28
C LEU A 160 -0.90 2.84 -14.61
N PHE A 161 -1.97 2.52 -15.34
CA PHE A 161 -3.12 1.77 -14.83
C PHE A 161 -3.12 0.29 -15.23
N ASP A 162 -2.04 -0.19 -15.84
CA ASP A 162 -1.91 -1.60 -16.21
C ASP A 162 -1.93 -2.48 -14.96
N HIS A 163 -2.89 -3.38 -14.93
CA HIS A 163 -2.98 -4.50 -14.01
C HIS A 163 -3.22 -5.75 -14.86
N ALA A 164 -2.74 -6.91 -14.42
CA ALA A 164 -2.93 -8.12 -15.21
C ALA A 164 -4.44 -8.38 -15.29
N ALA A 165 -5.02 -8.32 -16.49
CA ALA A 165 -6.39 -8.74 -16.69
C ALA A 165 -6.50 -10.20 -16.22
N GLU A 166 -7.38 -10.48 -15.26
CA GLU A 166 -7.79 -11.85 -15.00
C GLU A 166 -8.30 -12.44 -16.32
N GLY A 167 -7.60 -13.47 -16.78
CA GLY A 167 -7.68 -13.93 -18.16
C GLY A 167 -9.07 -14.44 -18.53
N THR A 168 -9.80 -13.68 -19.35
CA THR A 168 -10.81 -14.24 -20.24
C THR A 168 -10.18 -14.45 -21.61
N LYS A 169 -9.35 -15.49 -21.77
CA LYS A 169 -9.21 -16.26 -23.03
C LYS A 169 -8.77 -17.69 -22.67
N LEU A 170 -9.71 -18.62 -22.80
CA LEU A 170 -9.46 -20.04 -22.93
C LEU A 170 -8.53 -20.26 -24.13
N SER A 171 -7.25 -20.50 -23.86
CA SER A 171 -6.33 -21.13 -24.81
C SER A 171 -6.01 -22.54 -24.32
N PRO A 172 -5.81 -23.52 -25.22
CA PRO A 172 -5.66 -24.92 -24.86
C PRO A 172 -4.51 -25.13 -23.88
N LYS A 173 -4.80 -25.79 -22.76
CA LYS A 173 -3.82 -26.16 -21.73
C LYS A 173 -2.62 -26.86 -22.38
N PRO A 174 -1.39 -26.33 -22.26
CA PRO A 174 -0.22 -27.15 -22.50
C PRO A 174 -0.07 -28.14 -21.35
N ASN A 175 0.40 -29.33 -21.71
CA ASN A 175 0.42 -30.56 -20.93
C ASN A 175 1.05 -30.38 -19.53
N TYR A 176 0.42 -30.96 -18.51
CA TYR A 176 0.67 -30.80 -17.07
C TYR A 176 2.02 -31.36 -16.56
N HIS A 177 2.96 -31.65 -17.46
CA HIS A 177 4.18 -32.40 -17.14
C HIS A 177 5.50 -31.63 -17.36
N ALA A 178 5.45 -30.40 -17.88
CA ALA A 178 6.65 -29.60 -18.15
C ALA A 178 6.84 -28.38 -17.23
N GLN A 179 5.94 -28.16 -16.25
CA GLN A 179 5.92 -26.97 -15.40
C GLN A 179 6.12 -27.29 -13.90
N THR A 180 7.02 -28.22 -13.60
CA THR A 180 7.47 -28.52 -12.22
C THR A 180 8.92 -28.07 -11.97
N LYS A 181 9.49 -27.18 -12.80
CA LYS A 181 10.91 -26.82 -12.67
C LYS A 181 11.27 -25.33 -12.77
N ALA A 182 10.30 -24.42 -12.80
CA ALA A 182 10.58 -22.99 -12.78
C ALA A 182 9.50 -22.25 -11.99
N LEU A 183 9.92 -21.48 -10.97
CA LEU A 183 9.14 -20.76 -9.95
C LEU A 183 8.81 -21.56 -8.67
N ALA A 184 9.82 -22.16 -8.05
CA ALA A 184 9.86 -22.18 -6.59
C ALA A 184 10.30 -20.78 -6.15
N LEU A 185 9.37 -19.96 -5.66
CA LEU A 185 9.72 -18.72 -4.96
C LEU A 185 10.39 -19.13 -3.64
N ASP A 186 11.60 -18.63 -3.40
CA ASP A 186 12.32 -18.82 -2.14
C ASP A 186 11.55 -18.14 -1.00
N VAL A 187 10.76 -18.90 -0.26
CA VAL A 187 9.95 -18.44 0.88
C VAL A 187 10.48 -19.03 2.18
N CYS A 188 10.46 -18.23 3.24
CA CYS A 188 10.83 -18.64 4.57
C CYS A 188 9.78 -19.61 5.10
N MET A 189 10.18 -20.81 5.52
CA MET A 189 9.24 -21.83 5.97
C MET A 189 8.65 -21.57 7.36
N VAL A 190 9.21 -20.63 8.12
CA VAL A 190 8.71 -20.22 9.44
C VAL A 190 7.58 -19.20 9.26
N CYS A 191 7.87 -18.03 8.66
CA CYS A 191 6.91 -16.94 8.52
C CYS A 191 6.12 -16.95 7.20
N LYS A 192 6.47 -17.82 6.25
CA LYS A 192 5.86 -17.91 4.91
C LYS A 192 6.01 -16.66 4.03
N ILE A 193 6.94 -15.77 4.39
CA ILE A 193 7.29 -14.56 3.62
C ILE A 193 8.49 -14.87 2.69
N THR A 194 8.61 -14.17 1.56
CA THR A 194 9.74 -14.32 0.62
C THR A 194 11.09 -14.03 1.28
N LEU A 195 12.09 -14.89 1.01
CA LEU A 195 13.46 -14.77 1.52
C LEU A 195 14.21 -13.59 0.90
N HIS A 196 13.91 -13.25 -0.35
CA HIS A 196 14.45 -12.06 -1.00
C HIS A 196 13.49 -10.89 -0.87
N GLY A 197 13.87 -9.89 -0.06
CA GLY A 197 13.17 -8.60 -0.05
C GLY A 197 13.27 -7.94 -1.42
N SER A 198 12.13 -7.58 -2.03
CA SER A 198 12.14 -6.65 -3.16
C SER A 198 12.75 -5.35 -2.66
N ALA A 199 13.91 -4.98 -3.20
CA ALA A 199 14.76 -3.93 -2.69
C ALA A 199 13.98 -2.68 -2.24
N LYS A 200 14.19 -2.34 -0.96
CA LYS A 200 14.06 -1.01 -0.33
C LYS A 200 12.87 -0.79 0.62
N GLU A 201 12.86 -1.49 1.74
CA GLU A 201 12.65 -0.91 3.08
C GLU A 201 13.67 -1.53 4.06
N LEU A 202 14.25 -0.71 4.92
CA LEU A 202 15.27 -1.13 5.89
C LEU A 202 14.61 -1.85 7.08
N SER A 203 14.55 -3.17 7.01
CA SER A 203 15.14 -4.00 8.04
C SER A 203 15.97 -5.05 7.31
N VAL A 204 17.28 -5.07 7.54
CA VAL A 204 18.15 -6.11 6.96
C VAL A 204 17.91 -7.37 7.80
N SER A 205 16.79 -8.04 7.58
CA SER A 205 16.65 -9.44 7.98
C SER A 205 17.62 -10.20 7.10
N GLY A 206 18.78 -10.58 7.66
CA GLY A 206 19.72 -11.42 6.93
C GLY A 206 19.10 -12.76 6.60
N ILE A 207 19.72 -13.50 5.67
CA ILE A 207 19.25 -14.82 5.27
C ILE A 207 20.28 -15.83 5.74
N SER A 208 19.84 -16.75 6.59
CA SER A 208 20.64 -17.86 7.06
C SER A 208 20.29 -19.12 6.29
N THR A 209 21.32 -19.79 5.78
CA THR A 209 21.19 -21.09 5.11
C THR A 209 21.86 -22.16 5.95
N LEU A 210 21.09 -23.14 6.39
CA LEU A 210 21.59 -24.25 7.21
C LEU A 210 22.37 -25.27 6.36
N PRO A 211 23.17 -26.18 6.96
CA PRO A 211 23.91 -27.22 6.24
C PRO A 211 23.03 -28.15 5.39
N CYS A 212 21.76 -28.31 5.77
CA CYS A 212 20.73 -29.03 5.01
C CYS A 212 20.22 -28.28 3.76
N LYS A 213 20.78 -27.10 3.46
CA LYS A 213 20.48 -26.22 2.32
C LYS A 213 19.13 -25.50 2.37
N HIS A 214 18.43 -25.54 3.50
CA HIS A 214 17.23 -24.75 3.71
C HIS A 214 17.59 -23.33 4.17
N SER A 215 16.90 -22.33 3.61
CA SER A 215 17.13 -20.91 3.86
C SER A 215 15.95 -20.26 4.60
N PHE A 216 16.25 -19.32 5.49
CA PHE A 216 15.30 -18.66 6.40
C PHE A 216 15.72 -17.22 6.65
N HIS A 217 14.80 -16.35 7.08
CA HIS A 217 15.19 -15.06 7.69
C HIS A 217 15.95 -15.33 9.00
N ASP A 218 16.98 -14.55 9.28
CA ASP A 218 17.84 -14.71 10.46
C ASP A 218 17.02 -14.69 11.76
N GLU A 219 16.09 -13.74 11.89
CA GLU A 219 15.20 -13.67 13.05
C GLU A 219 14.32 -14.91 13.21
N CYS A 220 13.83 -15.45 12.09
CA CYS A 220 12.93 -16.61 12.09
C CYS A 220 13.66 -17.90 12.46
N ILE A 221 14.91 -18.08 12.01
CA ILE A 221 15.65 -19.31 12.28
C ILE A 221 16.31 -19.31 13.65
N VAL A 222 16.73 -18.15 14.16
CA VAL A 222 17.29 -18.05 15.51
C VAL A 222 16.23 -18.42 16.55
N GLU A 223 15.01 -17.92 16.40
CA GLU A 223 13.89 -18.27 17.29
C GLU A 223 13.57 -19.77 17.22
N ALA A 224 13.45 -20.32 16.00
CA ALA A 224 13.15 -21.75 15.84
C ALA A 224 14.26 -22.68 16.38
N LEU A 225 15.53 -22.33 16.20
CA LEU A 225 16.64 -23.12 16.74
C LEU A 225 16.76 -23.01 18.25
N ASN A 226 16.33 -21.89 18.85
CA ASN A 226 16.31 -21.75 20.29
C ASN A 226 15.36 -22.77 20.97
N ASP A 227 14.31 -23.20 20.25
CA ASP A 227 13.33 -24.15 20.79
C ASP A 227 13.70 -25.62 20.58
N SER A 228 14.12 -26.01 19.37
CA SER A 228 14.35 -27.44 19.05
C SER A 228 15.75 -27.79 18.55
N LEU A 229 16.64 -26.80 18.31
CA LEU A 229 17.97 -26.97 17.70
C LEU A 229 17.99 -27.75 16.37
N GLU A 230 16.83 -28.00 15.76
CA GLU A 230 16.66 -28.77 14.54
C GLU A 230 16.15 -27.88 13.40
N CYS A 231 16.47 -28.22 12.16
CA CYS A 231 15.97 -27.47 11.01
C CYS A 231 14.45 -27.69 10.85
N PRO A 232 13.62 -26.62 10.89
CA PRO A 232 12.16 -26.76 10.79
C PRO A 232 11.70 -27.43 9.49
N SER A 233 12.38 -27.16 8.38
CA SER A 233 12.07 -27.75 7.08
C SER A 233 12.41 -29.24 7.00
N CYS A 234 13.47 -29.69 7.68
CA CYS A 234 13.81 -31.11 7.73
C CYS A 234 12.79 -31.88 8.57
N VAL A 235 12.39 -31.34 9.73
CA VAL A 235 11.37 -31.97 10.59
C VAL A 235 10.03 -32.08 9.84
N ALA A 236 9.62 -31.02 9.14
CA ALA A 236 8.38 -31.02 8.36
C ALA A 236 8.40 -32.04 7.19
N GLN A 237 9.56 -32.31 6.61
CA GLN A 237 9.70 -33.31 5.54
C GLN A 237 9.70 -34.76 6.05
N VAL A 238 10.05 -34.99 7.32
CA VAL A 238 10.05 -36.32 7.93
C VAL A 238 8.67 -36.66 8.53
N ALA A 239 7.87 -35.65 8.85
CA ALA A 239 6.51 -35.81 9.38
C ALA A 239 5.41 -35.91 8.30
N ALA A 240 5.77 -35.78 7.02
CA ALA A 240 4.87 -35.89 5.86
C ALA A 240 5.04 -37.24 5.15
#